data_AF-A0A9X4HDF8-F1
#
_entry.id   AF-A0A9X4HDF8-F1
#
_cell.length_a   1.000
_cell.length_b   1.000
_cell.length_c   1.000
_cell.angle_alpha   90.00
_cell.angle_beta   90.00
_cell.angle_gamma   90.00
#
_symmetry.space_group_name_H-M   'P 1'
#
loop_
_entity.id
_entity.type
_entity.pdbx_description
1 polymer ?
#
loop_
_entity_poly.entity_id
_entity_poly.type
_entity_poly.pdbx_seq_one_letter_code
_entity_poly.pdbx_strand_id
1 'polypeptide(L)'
;MMRILLFLATNLAVVLIASITLSLFGFNGFMAANGVDLDLSQLLVFCAVFGFAGSLFSLFISKWMAKMSTGTQIISQPRTRHEQWLLQTVEQLSREAGIKMPEVGIFPAYEANAFATGWNKNDALVAVSQGLLERFSPDEVKAVLAH
;
A
#
# COMPACT_ATOMS: atom_id res chain seq x y z
N MET A 1 -1.23 -27.08 -20.30
CA MET A 1 -0.49 -26.33 -21.35
C MET A 1 -0.48 -24.83 -21.07
N MET A 2 -1.63 -24.13 -21.10
CA MET A 2 -1.70 -22.66 -20.91
C MET A 2 -1.07 -22.13 -19.61
N ARG A 3 -1.29 -22.81 -18.48
CA ARG A 3 -0.73 -22.41 -17.18
C ARG A 3 0.81 -22.48 -17.14
N ILE A 4 1.40 -23.48 -17.80
CA ILE A 4 2.84 -23.66 -17.90
C ILE A 4 3.44 -22.59 -18.83
N LEU A 5 2.76 -22.30 -19.94
CA LEU A 5 3.16 -21.23 -20.86
C LEU A 5 3.11 -19.86 -20.18
N LEU A 6 2.01 -19.54 -19.50
CA LEU A 6 1.88 -18.29 -18.74
C LEU A 6 2.94 -18.19 -17.64
N PHE A 7 3.20 -19.28 -16.90
CA PHE A 7 4.26 -19.33 -15.91
C PHE A 7 5.64 -19.03 -16.53
N LEU A 8 6.01 -19.69 -17.63
CA LEU A 8 7.28 -19.45 -18.31
C LEU A 8 7.38 -18.04 -18.89
N ALA A 9 6.32 -17.54 -19.51
CA ALA A 9 6.28 -16.20 -20.09
C ALA A 9 6.41 -15.13 -19.00
N THR A 10 5.72 -15.27 -17.87
CA THR A 10 5.83 -14.33 -16.74
C THR A 10 7.24 -14.35 -16.16
N ASN A 11 7.84 -15.53 -15.94
CA ASN A 11 9.21 -15.61 -15.43
C ASN A 11 10.22 -14.99 -16.41
N LEU A 12 10.08 -15.25 -17.71
CA LEU A 12 10.96 -14.65 -18.72
C LEU A 12 10.81 -13.13 -18.78
N ALA A 13 9.58 -12.61 -18.70
CA ALA A 13 9.31 -11.18 -18.65
C ALA A 13 9.94 -10.53 -17.41
N VAL A 14 9.85 -11.19 -16.24
CA VAL A 14 10.51 -10.74 -15.00
C VAL A 14 12.04 -10.68 -15.18
N VAL A 15 12.66 -11.73 -15.70
CA VAL A 15 14.11 -11.76 -15.97
C VAL A 15 14.54 -10.67 -16.95
N LEU A 16 13.73 -10.43 -17.98
CA LEU A 16 14.02 -9.42 -19.01
C LEU A 16 13.94 -8.01 -18.42
N ILE A 17 12.89 -7.70 -17.66
CA ILE A 17 12.75 -6.41 -16.98
C ILE A 17 13.91 -6.20 -16.00
N ALA A 18 14.20 -7.20 -15.17
CA ALA A 18 15.31 -7.13 -14.22
C ALA A 18 16.66 -6.88 -14.93
N SER A 19 16.93 -7.57 -16.04
CA SER A 19 18.15 -7.39 -16.83
C SER A 19 18.25 -5.99 -17.44
N ILE A 20 17.16 -5.44 -17.97
CA ILE A 20 17.13 -4.07 -18.53
C ILE A 20 17.38 -3.05 -17.42
N THR A 21 16.70 -3.20 -16.28
CA THR A 21 16.86 -2.31 -15.12
C THR A 21 18.31 -2.33 -14.63
N LEU A 22 18.90 -3.52 -14.39
CA LEU A 22 20.29 -3.66 -13.97
C LEU A 22 21.28 -3.03 -14.97
N SER A 23 21.04 -3.22 -16.27
CA SER A 23 21.85 -2.61 -17.33
C SER A 23 21.78 -1.08 -17.31
N LEU A 24 20.58 -0.51 -17.19
CA LEU A 24 20.35 0.95 -17.16
C LEU A 24 20.97 1.62 -15.93
N PHE A 25 20.96 0.95 -14.79
CA PHE A 25 21.61 1.43 -13.56
C PHE A 25 23.14 1.20 -13.55
N GLY A 26 23.72 0.73 -14.65
CA GLY A 26 25.18 0.67 -14.84
C GLY A 26 25.86 -0.54 -14.20
N PHE A 27 25.11 -1.59 -13.84
CA PHE A 27 25.65 -2.82 -13.24
C PHE A 27 26.69 -3.50 -14.15
N ASN A 28 26.50 -3.40 -15.48
CA ASN A 28 27.45 -3.92 -16.47
C ASN A 28 28.80 -3.18 -16.47
N GLY A 29 28.82 -1.87 -16.19
CA GLY A 29 30.06 -1.09 -16.05
C GLY A 29 30.80 -1.40 -14.75
N PHE A 30 30.04 -1.69 -13.68
CA PHE A 30 30.57 -2.10 -12.38
C PHE A 30 31.23 -3.49 -12.41
N MET A 31 30.63 -4.43 -13.16
CA MET A 31 31.17 -5.77 -13.45
C MET A 31 32.43 -5.74 -14.32
N ALA A 32 32.46 -4.87 -15.34
CA ALA A 32 33.58 -4.80 -16.29
C ALA A 32 34.85 -4.17 -15.67
N ALA A 33 34.71 -3.29 -14.68
CA ALA A 33 35.84 -2.66 -13.99
C ALA A 33 36.53 -3.58 -12.96
N ASN A 34 35.82 -4.61 -12.44
CA ASN A 34 36.33 -5.50 -11.38
C ASN A 34 36.66 -6.93 -11.86
N GLY A 35 36.62 -7.21 -13.18
CA GLY A 35 37.11 -8.47 -13.73
C GLY A 35 36.43 -9.72 -13.17
N VAL A 36 35.17 -9.97 -13.55
CA VAL A 36 34.42 -11.24 -13.39
C VAL A 36 34.20 -11.74 -11.95
N ASP A 37 34.90 -11.24 -10.94
CA ASP A 37 34.63 -11.56 -9.54
C ASP A 37 33.48 -10.68 -9.03
N LEU A 38 32.37 -11.35 -8.68
CA LEU A 38 31.26 -10.75 -7.97
C LEU A 38 31.75 -10.26 -6.61
N ASP A 39 32.04 -8.98 -6.49
CA ASP A 39 32.29 -8.38 -5.17
C ASP A 39 30.98 -8.43 -4.37
N LEU A 40 30.87 -9.45 -3.51
CA LEU A 40 29.73 -9.69 -2.64
C LEU A 40 29.38 -8.45 -1.80
N SER A 41 30.38 -7.60 -1.50
CA SER A 41 30.18 -6.34 -0.79
C SER A 41 29.39 -5.35 -1.64
N GLN A 42 29.70 -5.22 -2.92
CA GLN A 42 29.00 -4.35 -3.85
C GLN A 42 27.59 -4.85 -4.15
N LEU A 43 27.42 -6.17 -4.29
CA LEU A 43 26.10 -6.79 -4.44
C LEU A 43 25.24 -6.57 -3.19
N LEU A 44 25.82 -6.71 -1.99
CA LEU A 44 25.11 -6.46 -0.74
C LEU A 44 24.70 -4.99 -0.61
N VAL A 45 25.58 -4.05 -0.93
CA VAL A 45 25.25 -2.61 -0.95
C VAL A 45 24.16 -2.33 -1.97
N PHE A 46 24.23 -2.90 -3.17
CA PHE A 46 23.20 -2.75 -4.20
C PHE A 46 21.85 -3.29 -3.74
N CYS A 47 21.80 -4.52 -3.23
CA CYS A 47 20.58 -5.15 -2.72
C CYS A 47 20.00 -4.37 -1.53
N ALA A 48 20.85 -3.85 -0.64
CA ALA A 48 20.42 -3.00 0.46
C ALA A 48 19.80 -1.71 -0.07
N VAL A 49 20.52 -0.95 -0.91
CA VAL A 49 20.00 0.31 -1.45
C VAL A 49 18.73 0.09 -2.24
N PHE A 50 18.70 -0.88 -3.15
CA PHE A 50 17.54 -1.15 -4.00
C PHE A 50 16.36 -1.72 -3.19
N GLY A 51 16.62 -2.64 -2.28
CA GLY A 51 15.59 -3.24 -1.42
C GLY A 51 14.96 -2.21 -0.49
N PHE A 52 15.77 -1.42 0.22
CA PHE A 52 15.29 -0.36 1.10
C PHE A 52 14.64 0.79 0.32
N ALA A 53 15.24 1.24 -0.79
CA ALA A 53 14.64 2.28 -1.63
C ALA A 53 13.28 1.82 -2.18
N GLY A 54 13.19 0.58 -2.65
CA GLY A 54 11.95 -0.02 -3.14
C GLY A 54 10.88 -0.11 -2.06
N SER A 55 11.22 -0.57 -0.85
CA SER A 55 10.26 -0.66 0.26
C SER A 55 9.78 0.71 0.72
N LEU A 56 10.68 1.70 0.79
CA LEU A 56 10.32 3.07 1.16
C LEU A 56 9.42 3.69 0.10
N PHE A 57 9.78 3.56 -1.17
CA PHE A 57 8.97 4.06 -2.29
C PHE A 57 7.58 3.41 -2.31
N SER A 58 7.51 2.10 -2.08
CA SER A 58 6.25 1.36 -1.95
C SER A 58 5.41 1.90 -0.79
N LEU A 59 6.02 2.16 0.37
CA LEU A 59 5.33 2.74 1.53
C LEU A 59 4.77 4.14 1.24
N PHE A 60 5.52 5.00 0.55
CA PHE A 60 5.04 6.35 0.20
C PHE A 60 3.86 6.33 -0.78
N ILE A 61 3.82 5.35 -1.69
CA ILE A 61 2.75 5.23 -2.69
C ILE A 61 1.56 4.43 -2.17
N SER A 62 1.70 3.66 -1.08
CA SER A 62 0.67 2.72 -0.60
C SER A 62 -0.70 3.37 -0.43
N LYS A 63 -0.75 4.58 0.16
CA LYS A 63 -2.00 5.33 0.38
C LYS A 63 -2.66 5.75 -0.93
N TRP A 64 -1.88 6.23 -1.90
CA TRP A 64 -2.41 6.60 -3.22
C TRP A 64 -2.89 5.37 -3.98
N MET A 65 -2.09 4.31 -4.00
CA MET A 65 -2.40 3.05 -4.67
C MET A 65 -3.67 2.41 -4.08
N ALA A 66 -3.80 2.39 -2.75
CA ALA A 66 -4.99 1.85 -2.07
C ALA A 66 -6.26 2.62 -2.45
N LYS A 67 -6.24 3.96 -2.43
CA LYS A 67 -7.40 4.77 -2.85
C LYS A 67 -7.84 4.48 -4.28
N MET A 68 -6.86 4.37 -5.19
CA MET A 68 -7.11 4.10 -6.60
C MET A 68 -7.63 2.68 -6.85
N SER A 69 -7.08 1.68 -6.16
CA SER A 69 -7.43 0.27 -6.40
C SER A 69 -8.81 -0.09 -5.85
N THR A 70 -9.21 0.48 -4.71
CA THR A 70 -10.53 0.23 -4.09
C THR A 70 -11.59 1.22 -4.55
N GLY A 71 -11.22 2.29 -5.25
CA GLY A 71 -12.14 3.35 -5.63
C GLY A 71 -12.70 4.09 -4.41
N THR A 72 -11.90 4.25 -3.35
CA THR A 72 -12.33 4.90 -2.10
C THR A 72 -12.71 6.35 -2.34
N GLN A 73 -13.92 6.72 -1.92
CA GLN A 73 -14.41 8.08 -1.90
C GLN A 73 -14.12 8.72 -0.54
N ILE A 74 -13.31 9.78 -0.54
CA ILE A 74 -12.96 10.51 0.69
C ILE A 74 -14.13 11.40 1.11
N ILE A 75 -14.48 11.33 2.40
CA ILE A 75 -15.54 12.12 2.98
C ILE A 75 -14.97 13.48 3.40
N SER A 76 -15.03 14.47 2.50
CA SER A 76 -14.65 15.86 2.82
C SER A 76 -15.75 16.61 3.56
N GLN A 77 -17.02 16.32 3.23
CA GLN A 77 -18.20 16.86 3.90
C GLN A 77 -19.24 15.74 4.00
N PRO A 78 -19.70 15.39 5.21
CA PRO A 78 -20.65 14.30 5.39
C PRO A 78 -22.00 14.67 4.79
N ARG A 79 -22.52 13.80 3.92
CA ARG A 79 -23.84 13.94 3.28
C ARG A 79 -24.90 13.11 3.97
N THR A 80 -24.48 12.06 4.68
CA THR A 80 -25.37 11.11 5.36
C THR A 80 -25.06 11.05 6.85
N ARG A 81 -26.02 10.57 7.66
CA ARG A 81 -25.79 10.35 9.10
C ARG A 81 -24.69 9.33 9.36
N HIS A 82 -24.56 8.30 8.51
CA HIS A 82 -23.51 7.29 8.62
C HIS A 82 -22.13 7.88 8.37
N GLU A 83 -21.97 8.73 7.35
CA GLU A 83 -20.70 9.44 7.11
C GLU A 83 -20.33 10.38 8.26
N GLN A 84 -21.32 11.11 8.80
CA GLN A 84 -21.09 12.00 9.93
C GLN A 84 -20.66 11.22 11.19
N TRP A 85 -21.35 10.11 11.49
CA TRP A 85 -21.01 9.23 12.60
C TRP A 85 -19.61 8.61 12.42
N LEU A 86 -19.28 8.17 11.21
CA LEU A 86 -17.96 7.60 10.90
C LEU A 86 -16.85 8.61 11.13
N LEU A 87 -17.00 9.83 10.60
CA LEU A 87 -16.01 10.92 10.81
C LEU A 87 -15.84 11.24 12.30
N GLN A 88 -16.93 11.39 13.04
CA GLN A 88 -16.87 11.67 14.48
C GLN A 88 -16.22 10.54 15.28
N THR A 89 -16.53 9.28 14.92
CA THR A 89 -15.97 8.10 15.58
C THR A 89 -14.47 8.02 15.34
N VAL A 90 -14.01 8.17 14.10
CA VAL A 90 -12.59 8.15 13.77
C VAL A 90 -11.87 9.36 14.38
N GLU A 91 -12.51 10.53 14.46
CA GLU A 91 -11.95 11.71 15.12
C GLU A 91 -11.79 11.49 16.63
N GLN A 92 -12.76 10.89 17.29
CA GLN A 92 -12.66 10.51 18.70
C GLN A 92 -11.53 9.51 18.93
N LEU A 93 -11.50 8.41 18.16
CA LEU A 93 -10.46 7.37 18.27
C LEU A 93 -9.06 7.94 18.00
N SER A 94 -8.92 8.83 17.02
CA SER A 94 -7.65 9.50 16.72
C SER A 94 -7.18 10.39 17.87
N ARG A 95 -8.10 11.10 18.54
CA ARG A 95 -7.79 11.89 19.74
C ARG A 95 -7.35 11.01 20.90
N GLU A 96 -8.05 9.92 21.15
CA GLU A 96 -7.71 8.96 22.21
C GLU A 96 -6.34 8.29 21.96
N ALA A 97 -6.02 7.98 20.70
CA ALA A 97 -4.73 7.43 20.30
C ALA A 97 -3.60 8.47 20.19
N GLY A 98 -3.90 9.77 20.32
CA GLY A 98 -2.91 10.85 20.21
C GLY A 98 -2.27 10.97 18.81
N ILE A 99 -3.04 10.70 17.76
CA ILE A 99 -2.60 10.81 16.36
C ILE A 99 -3.39 11.88 15.60
N LYS A 100 -2.81 12.41 14.52
CA LYS A 100 -3.54 13.32 13.63
C LYS A 100 -4.68 12.54 12.95
N MET A 101 -5.83 13.21 12.81
CA MET A 101 -7.00 12.67 12.12
C MET A 101 -6.62 12.13 10.73
N PRO A 102 -6.79 10.83 10.45
CA PRO A 102 -6.54 10.27 9.13
C PRO A 102 -7.58 10.76 8.12
N GLU A 103 -7.27 10.60 6.83
CA GLU A 103 -8.31 10.66 5.81
C GLU A 103 -9.33 9.54 6.07
N VAL A 104 -10.62 9.84 5.91
CA VAL A 104 -11.69 8.85 6.09
C VAL A 104 -12.43 8.71 4.77
N GLY A 105 -12.66 7.48 4.35
CA GLY A 105 -13.38 7.21 3.11
C GLY A 105 -14.26 5.97 3.16
N ILE A 106 -15.16 5.91 2.19
CA ILE A 106 -16.02 4.74 1.95
C ILE A 106 -15.72 4.21 0.55
N PHE A 107 -15.64 2.90 0.39
CA PHE A 107 -15.49 2.27 -0.91
C PHE A 107 -16.67 1.34 -1.24
N PRO A 108 -17.07 1.25 -2.52
CA PRO A 108 -18.27 0.55 -2.95
C PRO A 108 -18.03 -0.97 -3.03
N ALA A 109 -17.94 -1.63 -1.89
CA ALA A 109 -17.87 -3.09 -1.80
C ALA A 109 -19.01 -3.64 -0.93
N TYR A 110 -19.64 -4.72 -1.40
CA TYR A 110 -20.72 -5.40 -0.68
C TYR A 110 -20.20 -6.26 0.49
N GLU A 111 -18.97 -6.73 0.39
CA GLU A 111 -18.27 -7.47 1.43
C GLU A 111 -17.93 -6.53 2.59
N ALA A 112 -18.08 -7.01 3.83
CA ALA A 112 -17.72 -6.23 5.00
C ALA A 112 -16.19 -6.22 5.16
N ASN A 113 -15.60 -5.05 5.00
CA ASN A 113 -14.15 -4.87 5.06
C ASN A 113 -13.80 -3.45 5.50
N ALA A 114 -12.68 -3.31 6.19
CA ALA A 114 -12.08 -2.03 6.55
C ALA A 114 -10.56 -2.17 6.46
N PHE A 115 -9.89 -1.11 6.02
CA PHE A 115 -8.44 -1.08 5.98
C PHE A 115 -7.90 0.29 6.37
N ALA A 116 -6.66 0.29 6.89
CA ALA A 116 -5.91 1.49 7.19
C ALA A 116 -4.54 1.44 6.51
N THR A 117 -4.09 2.55 5.93
CA THR A 117 -2.75 2.66 5.33
C THR A 117 -2.22 4.08 5.43
N GLY A 118 -0.91 4.22 5.55
CA GLY A 118 -0.22 5.50 5.64
C GLY A 118 1.25 5.28 5.89
N TRP A 119 2.10 6.13 5.33
CA TRP A 119 3.54 6.02 5.52
C TRP A 119 3.98 6.44 6.94
N ASN A 120 3.15 7.23 7.63
CA ASN A 120 3.30 7.54 9.04
C ASN A 120 1.93 7.68 9.72
N LYS A 121 1.92 7.65 11.06
CA LYS A 121 0.69 7.76 11.88
C LYS A 121 -0.11 9.05 11.73
N ASN A 122 0.51 10.11 11.19
CA ASN A 122 -0.10 11.43 10.99
C ASN A 122 -0.49 11.70 9.53
N ASP A 123 -0.24 10.76 8.63
CA ASP A 123 -0.60 10.80 7.21
C ASP A 123 -1.16 9.43 6.80
N ALA A 124 -2.24 9.07 7.48
CA ALA A 124 -2.96 7.83 7.29
C ALA A 124 -4.29 8.04 6.56
N LEU A 125 -4.85 6.94 6.12
CA LEU A 125 -6.16 6.76 5.55
C LEU A 125 -6.83 5.60 6.26
N VAL A 126 -8.07 5.78 6.68
CA VAL A 126 -8.96 4.72 7.15
C VAL A 126 -10.13 4.66 6.18
N ALA A 127 -10.37 3.48 5.60
CA ALA A 127 -11.44 3.29 4.64
C ALA A 127 -12.30 2.09 5.05
N VAL A 128 -13.62 2.26 4.97
CA VAL A 128 -14.60 1.21 5.27
C VAL A 128 -15.44 0.89 4.03
N SER A 129 -15.82 -0.37 3.87
CA SER A 129 -16.73 -0.74 2.78
C SER A 129 -18.15 -0.31 3.10
N GLN A 130 -18.93 -0.04 2.06
CA GLN A 130 -20.37 0.19 2.21
C GLN A 130 -21.07 -1.02 2.89
N GLY A 131 -20.70 -2.25 2.51
CA GLY A 131 -21.24 -3.46 3.11
C GLY A 131 -20.94 -3.63 4.60
N LEU A 132 -19.84 -3.06 5.11
CA LEU A 132 -19.54 -3.07 6.54
C LEU A 132 -20.48 -2.15 7.31
N LEU A 133 -20.74 -0.95 6.78
CA LEU A 133 -21.66 0.03 7.39
C LEU A 133 -23.13 -0.41 7.36
N GLU A 134 -23.52 -1.20 6.35
CA GLU A 134 -24.90 -1.68 6.19
C GLU A 134 -25.22 -2.93 7.04
N ARG A 135 -24.23 -3.79 7.30
CA ARG A 135 -24.45 -5.09 7.93
C ARG A 135 -24.22 -5.11 9.44
N PHE A 136 -23.34 -4.24 9.93
CA PHE A 136 -22.91 -4.25 11.32
C PHE A 136 -23.47 -3.05 12.08
N SER A 137 -23.65 -3.24 13.38
CA SER A 137 -24.06 -2.17 14.28
C SER A 137 -22.93 -1.14 14.43
N PRO A 138 -23.27 0.13 14.79
CA PRO A 138 -22.26 1.16 15.03
C PRO A 138 -21.18 0.74 16.05
N ASP A 139 -21.55 -0.01 17.08
CA ASP A 139 -20.59 -0.45 18.12
C ASP A 139 -19.60 -1.50 17.58
N GLU A 140 -20.06 -2.43 16.75
CA GLU A 140 -19.19 -3.41 16.08
C GLU A 140 -18.23 -2.72 15.09
N VAL A 141 -18.75 -1.78 14.29
CA VAL A 141 -17.92 -0.99 13.37
C VAL A 141 -16.90 -0.15 14.14
N LYS A 142 -17.31 0.47 15.26
CA LYS A 142 -16.38 1.23 16.12
C LYS A 142 -15.27 0.34 16.67
N ALA A 143 -15.58 -0.88 17.11
CA ALA A 143 -14.57 -1.83 17.58
C ALA A 143 -13.55 -2.18 16.47
N VAL A 144 -14.02 -2.38 15.23
CA VAL A 144 -13.15 -2.61 14.06
C VAL A 144 -12.28 -1.40 13.74
N LEU A 145 -12.83 -0.18 13.84
CA LEU A 145 -12.07 1.06 13.61
C LEU A 145 -11.05 1.36 14.72
N ALA A 146 -11.30 0.87 15.93
CA ALA A 146 -10.42 1.07 17.08
C ALA A 146 -9.24 0.08 17.10
N HIS A 147 -9.39 -1.08 16.46
CA HIS A 147 -8.36 -2.10 16.30
C HIS A 147 -7.27 -1.65 15.31
#